data_AF-A0A2M6YJN2-F1
#
_entry.id   AF-A0A2M6YJN2-F1
#
_cell.length_a   1.000
_cell.length_b   1.000
_cell.length_c   1.000
_cell.angle_alpha   90.00
_cell.angle_beta   90.00
_cell.angle_gamma   90.00
#
_symmetry.space_group_name_H-M   'P 1'
#
loop_
_entity.id
_entity.type
_entity.pdbx_description
1 polymer ?
#
loop_
_entity_poly.entity_id
_entity_poly.type
_entity_poly.pdbx_seq_one_letter_code
_entity_poly.pdbx_strand_id
1 'polypeptide(L)'
;MPTSAEHSTRNLGKQLESLLLRPDFGARLDQLNRYPARKVVNPLFALLCHSDEMLRWRAISAFGQVVSQLAEQDLESARVIMRRLMWSLNDESGGIGWGAPEAMGEIMARSEQLAVEFSHILVSFIWEDGNYLEHPLLQRGVLWGLGRLAETRPQLLGDAPQYLLPFLDATDPALRGLAVLVLTRLGAALPPEVRRR
;
A
#
# COMPACT_ATOMS: atom_id res chain seq x y z
N MET A 1 28.82 -10.72 22.94
CA MET A 1 29.36 -10.09 21.72
C MET A 1 28.25 -10.12 20.66
N PRO A 2 27.47 -9.04 20.47
CA PRO A 2 26.52 -8.97 19.37
C PRO A 2 27.30 -8.80 18.07
N THR A 3 26.95 -9.62 17.08
CA THR A 3 27.71 -9.88 15.86
C THR A 3 27.61 -8.70 14.86
N SER A 4 28.65 -8.50 14.05
CA SER A 4 28.81 -7.38 13.10
C SER A 4 27.65 -7.17 12.11
N ALA A 5 26.75 -8.16 11.96
CA ALA A 5 25.55 -8.07 11.13
C ALA A 5 24.45 -7.18 11.76
N GLU A 6 24.29 -7.19 13.08
CA GLU A 6 23.27 -6.38 13.77
C GLU A 6 23.59 -4.87 13.69
N HIS A 7 24.87 -4.52 13.76
CA HIS A 7 25.33 -3.13 13.59
C HIS A 7 25.08 -2.61 12.17
N SER A 8 25.19 -3.47 11.15
CA SER A 8 24.96 -3.12 9.74
C SER A 8 23.48 -2.84 9.45
N THR A 9 22.57 -3.68 9.97
CA THR A 9 21.12 -3.52 9.78
C THR A 9 20.58 -2.30 10.52
N ARG A 10 21.08 -2.03 11.74
CA ARG A 10 20.67 -0.86 12.54
C ARG A 10 21.18 0.46 11.94
N ASN A 11 22.34 0.43 11.28
CA ASN A 11 22.87 1.58 10.55
C ASN A 11 22.04 1.86 9.28
N LEU A 12 21.66 0.80 8.55
CA LEU A 12 20.83 0.93 7.34
C LEU A 12 19.44 1.51 7.64
N GLY A 13 18.81 1.14 8.77
CA GLY A 13 17.53 1.73 9.18
C GLY A 13 17.61 3.26 9.37
N LYS A 14 18.62 3.73 10.12
CA LYS A 14 18.85 5.17 10.31
C LYS A 14 19.20 5.90 9.02
N GLN A 15 20.02 5.27 8.17
CA GLN A 15 20.32 5.80 6.85
C GLN A 15 19.05 5.92 6.00
N LEU A 16 18.18 4.91 6.02
CA LEU A 16 16.92 4.94 5.31
C LEU A 16 16.01 6.05 5.84
N GLU A 17 15.81 6.16 7.15
CA GLU A 17 15.04 7.26 7.76
C GLU A 17 15.57 8.63 7.32
N SER A 18 16.89 8.85 7.37
CA SER A 18 17.48 10.11 6.92
C SER A 18 17.28 10.38 5.43
N LEU A 19 17.32 9.34 4.58
CA LEU A 19 17.04 9.45 3.15
C LEU A 19 15.57 9.78 2.92
N LEU A 20 14.68 9.11 3.65
CA LEU A 20 13.25 9.34 3.57
C LEU A 20 12.92 10.76 4.02
N LEU A 21 13.56 11.33 5.03
CA LEU A 21 13.26 12.69 5.52
C LEU A 21 13.78 13.84 4.64
N ARG A 22 14.60 13.57 3.63
CA ARG A 22 15.11 14.62 2.75
C ARG A 22 13.99 15.36 1.99
N PRO A 23 14.07 16.69 1.81
CA PRO A 23 13.06 17.44 1.07
C PRO A 23 12.88 16.98 -0.39
N ASP A 24 13.94 16.49 -1.01
CA ASP A 24 13.97 16.02 -2.40
C ASP A 24 13.73 14.50 -2.54
N PHE A 25 13.21 13.85 -1.50
CA PHE A 25 12.95 12.41 -1.46
C PHE A 25 12.22 11.89 -2.71
N GLY A 26 11.14 12.57 -3.14
CA GLY A 26 10.37 12.14 -4.30
C GLY A 26 11.18 12.08 -5.59
N ALA A 27 12.12 13.01 -5.78
CA ALA A 27 13.02 13.04 -6.94
C ALA A 27 14.16 12.00 -6.86
N ARG A 28 14.33 11.36 -5.70
CA ARG A 28 15.40 10.39 -5.42
C ARG A 28 14.89 9.02 -5.04
N LEU A 29 13.60 8.77 -5.23
CA LEU A 29 12.96 7.53 -4.82
C LEU A 29 13.63 6.32 -5.47
N ASP A 30 14.01 6.45 -6.74
CA ASP A 30 14.74 5.47 -7.54
C ASP A 30 16.12 5.09 -6.96
N GLN A 31 16.76 5.97 -6.18
CA GLN A 31 18.05 5.69 -5.55
C GLN A 31 17.98 4.52 -4.57
N LEU A 32 16.78 4.22 -4.04
CA LEU A 32 16.55 3.05 -3.18
C LEU A 32 16.82 1.73 -3.92
N ASN A 33 16.68 1.70 -5.25
CA ASN A 33 16.95 0.51 -6.07
C ASN A 33 18.44 0.12 -6.09
N ARG A 34 19.34 1.00 -5.63
CA ARG A 34 20.78 0.68 -5.50
C ARG A 34 21.07 -0.27 -4.35
N TYR A 35 20.13 -0.42 -3.42
CA TYR A 35 20.25 -1.32 -2.29
C TYR A 35 19.51 -2.64 -2.59
N PRO A 36 19.98 -3.79 -2.06
CA PRO A 36 19.24 -5.03 -2.18
C PRO A 36 17.83 -4.88 -1.58
N ALA A 37 16.80 -5.15 -2.37
CA ALA A 37 15.40 -4.92 -1.98
C ALA A 37 15.07 -5.53 -0.60
N ARG A 38 15.50 -6.77 -0.35
CA ARG A 38 15.30 -7.47 0.94
C ARG A 38 15.88 -6.71 2.15
N LYS A 39 16.99 -5.98 1.96
CA LYS A 39 17.61 -5.18 3.03
C LYS A 39 16.86 -3.88 3.31
N VAL A 40 16.17 -3.32 2.32
CA VAL A 40 15.37 -2.09 2.46
C VAL A 40 13.98 -2.39 3.00
N VAL A 41 13.37 -3.47 2.53
CA VAL A 41 12.00 -3.88 2.87
C VAL A 41 11.82 -4.10 4.38
N ASN A 42 12.78 -4.72 5.06
CA ASN A 42 12.68 -4.99 6.49
C ASN A 42 12.59 -3.69 7.33
N PRO A 43 13.50 -2.71 7.18
CA PRO A 43 13.33 -1.38 7.76
C PRO A 43 12.03 -0.69 7.36
N LEU A 44 11.60 -0.80 6.09
CA LEU A 44 10.35 -0.16 5.65
C LEU A 44 9.13 -0.70 6.40
N PHE A 45 9.06 -2.01 6.67
CA PHE A 45 7.98 -2.59 7.49
C PHE A 45 7.90 -1.95 8.88
N ALA A 46 9.04 -1.69 9.52
CA ALA A 46 9.07 -1.02 10.83
C ALA A 46 8.59 0.44 10.73
N LEU A 47 8.84 1.11 9.60
CA LEU A 47 8.45 2.50 9.37
C LEU A 47 6.96 2.69 9.04
N LEU A 48 6.24 1.64 8.63
CA LEU A 48 4.79 1.73 8.42
C LEU A 48 4.03 2.01 9.72
N CYS A 49 4.54 1.52 10.85
CA CYS A 49 3.96 1.72 12.17
C CYS A 49 4.59 2.90 12.93
N HIS A 50 5.39 3.74 12.25
CA HIS A 50 6.06 4.88 12.88
C HIS A 50 5.05 5.99 13.25
N SER A 51 5.27 6.66 14.38
CA SER A 51 4.38 7.73 14.87
C SER A 51 4.46 9.01 14.03
N ASP A 52 5.60 9.27 13.39
CA ASP A 52 5.76 10.32 12.40
C ASP A 52 5.05 9.94 11.09
N GLU A 53 3.96 10.66 10.80
CA GLU A 53 3.15 10.46 9.61
C GLU A 53 3.91 10.69 8.30
N MET A 54 4.85 11.65 8.26
CA MET A 54 5.63 11.93 7.06
C MET A 54 6.54 10.74 6.73
N LEU A 55 7.19 10.17 7.74
CA LEU A 55 8.01 8.97 7.56
C LEU A 55 7.17 7.79 7.06
N ARG A 56 5.98 7.59 7.62
CA ARG A 56 5.07 6.52 7.19
C ARG A 56 4.67 6.65 5.72
N TRP A 57 4.23 7.84 5.29
CA TRP A 57 3.84 8.07 3.88
C TRP A 57 5.02 7.93 2.92
N ARG A 58 6.21 8.35 3.33
CA ARG A 58 7.43 8.17 2.52
C ARG A 58 7.88 6.71 2.49
N ALA A 59 7.66 5.95 3.56
CA ALA A 59 7.88 4.51 3.58
C ALA A 59 6.92 3.78 2.62
N ILE A 60 5.64 4.15 2.58
CA ILE A 60 4.65 3.63 1.62
C ILE A 60 5.12 3.88 0.17
N SER A 61 5.57 5.11 -0.13
CA SER A 61 6.12 5.47 -1.44
C SER A 61 7.37 4.64 -1.79
N ALA A 62 8.25 4.44 -0.81
CA ALA A 62 9.46 3.63 -0.94
C ALA A 62 9.14 2.14 -1.18
N PHE A 63 8.13 1.59 -0.51
CA PHE A 63 7.63 0.24 -0.79
C PHE A 63 7.21 0.10 -2.24
N GLY A 64 6.41 1.05 -2.73
CA GLY A 64 6.00 1.11 -4.12
C GLY A 64 7.18 1.00 -5.08
N GLN A 65 8.18 1.85 -4.92
CA GLN A 65 9.37 1.86 -5.78
C GLN A 65 10.16 0.55 -5.69
N VAL A 66 10.54 0.14 -4.49
CA VAL A 66 11.46 -0.98 -4.28
C VAL A 66 10.83 -2.31 -4.71
N VAL A 67 9.54 -2.52 -4.38
CA VAL A 67 8.85 -3.77 -4.70
C VAL A 67 8.44 -3.83 -6.18
N SER A 68 8.06 -2.71 -6.79
CA SER A 68 7.82 -2.70 -8.25
C SER A 68 9.09 -3.02 -9.04
N GLN A 69 10.23 -2.43 -8.67
CA GLN A 69 11.52 -2.77 -9.28
C GLN A 69 11.91 -4.23 -9.04
N LEU A 70 11.65 -4.76 -7.84
CA LEU A 70 11.90 -6.16 -7.55
C LEU A 70 11.02 -7.07 -8.41
N ALA A 71 9.75 -6.71 -8.64
CA ALA A 71 8.84 -7.50 -9.47
C ALA A 71 9.31 -7.62 -10.92
N GLU A 72 10.00 -6.61 -11.45
CA GLU A 72 10.62 -6.68 -12.78
C GLU A 72 11.80 -7.66 -12.86
N GLN A 73 12.48 -7.90 -11.73
CA GLN A 73 13.70 -8.73 -11.65
C GLN A 73 13.41 -10.15 -11.16
N ASP A 74 12.52 -10.27 -10.17
CA ASP A 74 12.12 -11.50 -9.49
C ASP A 74 10.71 -11.31 -8.91
N LEU A 75 9.71 -11.63 -9.73
CA LEU A 75 8.30 -11.53 -9.36
C LEU A 75 7.97 -12.38 -8.12
N GLU A 76 8.59 -13.55 -7.94
CA GLU A 76 8.29 -14.41 -6.79
C GLU A 76 8.78 -13.78 -5.49
N SER A 77 9.97 -13.17 -5.48
CA SER A 77 10.43 -12.40 -4.32
C SER A 77 9.52 -11.21 -4.02
N ALA A 78 8.92 -10.56 -5.03
CA ALA A 78 7.95 -9.50 -4.81
C ALA A 78 6.63 -10.02 -4.23
N ARG A 79 6.12 -11.17 -4.71
CA ARG A 79 4.94 -11.84 -4.14
C ARG A 79 5.13 -12.24 -2.68
N VAL A 80 6.34 -12.66 -2.28
CA VAL A 80 6.66 -12.93 -0.88
C VAL A 80 6.42 -11.69 -0.01
N ILE A 81 6.78 -10.49 -0.51
CA ILE A 81 6.56 -9.23 0.22
C ILE A 81 5.07 -8.89 0.29
N MET A 82 4.32 -9.06 -0.81
CA MET A 82 2.88 -8.85 -0.84
C MET A 82 2.16 -9.77 0.17
N ARG A 83 2.51 -11.07 0.19
CA ARG A 83 1.98 -12.02 1.18
C ARG A 83 2.32 -11.62 2.61
N ARG A 84 3.52 -11.09 2.85
CA ARG A 84 3.90 -10.59 4.18
C ARG A 84 3.10 -9.36 4.61
N LEU A 85 2.80 -8.43 3.69
CA LEU A 85 1.89 -7.30 3.96
C LEU A 85 0.49 -7.82 4.33
N MET A 86 -0.03 -8.78 3.57
CA MET A 86 -1.32 -9.42 3.87
C MET A 86 -1.33 -10.08 5.26
N TRP A 87 -0.30 -10.84 5.60
CA TRP A 87 -0.23 -11.49 6.91
C TRP A 87 -0.16 -10.50 8.07
N SER A 88 0.45 -9.32 7.88
CA SER A 88 0.46 -8.28 8.91
C SER A 88 -0.92 -7.68 9.22
N LEU A 89 -1.91 -7.88 8.35
CA LEU A 89 -3.30 -7.45 8.58
C LEU A 89 -4.09 -8.42 9.45
N ASN A 90 -3.64 -9.68 9.55
CA ASN A 90 -4.28 -10.73 10.33
C ASN A 90 -3.58 -11.00 11.66
N ASP A 91 -2.52 -10.25 12.00
CA ASP A 91 -1.69 -10.53 13.16
C ASP A 91 -2.31 -9.96 14.45
N GLU A 92 -2.77 -10.86 15.34
CA GLU A 92 -3.31 -10.54 16.66
C GLU A 92 -2.22 -10.11 17.69
N SER A 93 -0.93 -10.18 17.34
CA SER A 93 0.19 -9.98 18.28
C SER A 93 0.46 -8.54 18.73
N GLY A 94 -0.51 -7.63 18.53
CA GLY A 94 -0.51 -6.28 19.10
C GLY A 94 0.07 -5.18 18.21
N GLY A 95 0.54 -5.52 17.01
CA GLY A 95 0.86 -4.57 15.95
C GLY A 95 -0.17 -4.64 14.84
N ILE A 96 -1.29 -3.92 14.97
CA ILE A 96 -2.25 -3.75 13.88
C ILE A 96 -1.44 -3.32 12.65
N GLY A 97 -1.54 -4.03 11.52
CA GLY A 97 -0.76 -3.82 10.28
C GLY A 97 -0.96 -2.45 9.61
N TRP A 98 -0.67 -1.38 10.34
CA TRP A 98 -0.81 0.01 9.93
C TRP A 98 0.04 0.26 8.70
N GLY A 99 -0.51 0.98 7.72
CA GLY A 99 0.21 1.31 6.50
C GLY A 99 0.37 0.14 5.51
N ALA A 100 0.02 -1.09 5.90
CA ALA A 100 0.12 -2.25 5.00
C ALA A 100 -0.87 -2.16 3.82
N PRO A 101 -2.16 -1.77 4.01
CA PRO A 101 -3.08 -1.60 2.88
C PRO A 101 -2.63 -0.50 1.91
N GLU A 102 -2.12 0.62 2.43
CA GLU A 102 -1.59 1.72 1.62
C GLU A 102 -0.35 1.30 0.84
N ALA A 103 0.57 0.55 1.47
CA ALA A 103 1.74 -0.01 0.81
C ALA A 103 1.34 -0.98 -0.32
N MET A 104 0.37 -1.87 -0.07
CA MET A 104 -0.17 -2.76 -1.11
C MET A 104 -0.74 -1.96 -2.29
N GLY A 105 -1.55 -0.94 -2.02
CA GLY A 105 -2.12 -0.06 -3.03
C GLY A 105 -1.06 0.67 -3.86
N GLU A 106 -0.04 1.24 -3.22
CA GLU A 106 1.04 1.95 -3.91
C GLU A 106 1.90 0.98 -4.75
N ILE A 107 2.20 -0.22 -4.26
CA ILE A 107 2.93 -1.25 -5.03
C ILE A 107 2.15 -1.63 -6.29
N MET A 108 0.86 -1.92 -6.17
CA MET A 108 0.01 -2.28 -7.31
C MET A 108 -0.21 -1.10 -8.27
N ALA A 109 -0.25 0.13 -7.78
CA ALA A 109 -0.28 1.31 -8.62
C ALA A 109 1.00 1.53 -9.43
N ARG A 110 2.11 0.86 -9.06
CA ARG A 110 3.38 0.92 -9.80
C ARG A 110 3.69 -0.34 -10.60
N SER A 111 3.23 -1.51 -10.17
CA SER A 111 3.47 -2.80 -10.83
C SER A 111 2.18 -3.42 -11.32
N GLU A 112 2.02 -3.51 -12.65
CA GLU A 112 0.85 -4.16 -13.25
C GLU A 112 0.78 -5.66 -12.96
N GLN A 113 1.92 -6.35 -12.97
CA GLN A 113 1.99 -7.79 -12.67
C GLN A 113 1.42 -8.10 -11.28
N LEU A 114 1.82 -7.31 -10.28
CA LEU A 114 1.29 -7.46 -8.92
C LEU A 114 -0.16 -6.96 -8.81
N ALA A 115 -0.55 -5.93 -9.56
CA ALA A 115 -1.92 -5.42 -9.53
C ALA A 115 -2.93 -6.46 -10.02
N VAL A 116 -2.61 -7.17 -11.11
CA VAL A 116 -3.46 -8.25 -11.65
C VAL A 116 -3.65 -9.37 -10.61
N GLU A 117 -2.60 -9.70 -9.87
CA GLU A 117 -2.65 -10.79 -8.89
C GLU A 117 -3.28 -10.41 -7.55
N PHE A 118 -3.14 -9.16 -7.09
CA PHE A 118 -3.49 -8.80 -5.70
C PHE A 118 -4.63 -7.78 -5.58
N SER A 119 -5.11 -7.17 -6.66
CA SER A 119 -6.19 -6.17 -6.62
C SER A 119 -7.47 -6.72 -5.98
N HIS A 120 -7.88 -7.92 -6.36
CA HIS A 120 -9.06 -8.59 -5.79
C HIS A 120 -8.94 -8.84 -4.28
N ILE A 121 -7.72 -9.06 -3.77
CA ILE A 121 -7.45 -9.23 -2.33
C ILE A 121 -7.63 -7.89 -1.61
N LEU A 122 -7.12 -6.79 -2.16
CA LEU A 122 -7.31 -5.47 -1.56
C LEU A 122 -8.79 -5.07 -1.54
N VAL A 123 -9.57 -5.42 -2.57
CA VAL A 123 -11.02 -5.25 -2.58
C VAL A 123 -11.71 -6.12 -1.53
N SER A 124 -11.24 -7.36 -1.32
CA SER A 124 -11.90 -8.26 -0.37
C SER A 124 -11.78 -7.79 1.09
N PHE A 125 -10.87 -6.88 1.41
CA PHE A 125 -10.76 -6.25 2.74
C PHE A 125 -11.89 -5.26 3.07
N ILE A 126 -12.68 -4.83 2.07
CA ILE A 126 -13.88 -3.99 2.27
C ILE A 126 -15.18 -4.71 1.89
N TRP A 127 -15.08 -5.99 1.55
CA TRP A 127 -16.25 -6.83 1.25
C TRP A 127 -16.66 -7.58 2.52
N GLU A 128 -17.88 -7.31 3.00
CA GLU A 128 -18.41 -7.88 4.25
C GLU A 128 -18.38 -9.41 4.30
N ASP A 129 -18.71 -10.11 3.20
CA ASP A 129 -18.63 -11.58 3.12
C ASP A 129 -17.23 -12.12 2.76
N GLY A 130 -16.24 -11.22 2.63
CA GLY A 130 -14.87 -11.50 2.23
C GLY A 130 -13.89 -11.51 3.41
N ASN A 131 -12.72 -10.89 3.23
CA ASN A 131 -11.71 -10.72 4.28
C ASN A 131 -11.94 -9.40 5.02
N TYR A 132 -13.18 -9.08 5.36
CA TYR A 132 -13.56 -7.76 5.84
C TYR A 132 -12.71 -7.28 7.03
N LEU A 133 -12.05 -6.13 6.88
CA LEU A 133 -11.32 -5.49 7.97
C LEU A 133 -12.27 -4.63 8.79
N GLU A 134 -12.57 -5.03 10.02
CA GLU A 134 -13.48 -4.29 10.90
C GLU A 134 -12.91 -2.97 11.41
N HIS A 135 -11.58 -2.85 11.52
CA HIS A 135 -10.95 -1.69 12.13
C HIS A 135 -11.03 -0.46 11.19
N PRO A 136 -11.69 0.66 11.58
CA PRO A 136 -11.91 1.80 10.69
C PRO A 136 -10.62 2.43 10.13
N LEU A 137 -9.56 2.52 10.95
CA LEU A 137 -8.26 3.01 10.46
C LEU A 137 -7.62 2.10 9.40
N LEU A 138 -7.82 0.78 9.44
CA LEU A 138 -7.36 -0.12 8.38
C LEU A 138 -8.21 0.04 7.13
N GLN A 139 -9.54 0.20 7.29
CA GLN A 139 -10.43 0.50 6.17
C GLN A 139 -10.03 1.79 5.45
N ARG A 140 -9.63 2.84 6.18
CA ARG A 140 -9.09 4.07 5.58
C ARG A 140 -7.87 3.76 4.70
N GLY A 141 -6.96 2.93 5.20
CA GLY A 141 -5.80 2.50 4.42
C GLY A 141 -6.18 1.73 3.16
N VAL A 142 -7.15 0.82 3.25
CA VAL A 142 -7.67 0.07 2.10
C VAL A 142 -8.28 1.02 1.07
N LEU A 143 -9.16 1.92 1.49
CA LEU A 143 -9.80 2.88 0.58
C LEU A 143 -8.79 3.83 -0.06
N TRP A 144 -7.75 4.26 0.67
CA TRP A 144 -6.65 5.03 0.09
C TRP A 144 -5.91 4.21 -0.97
N GLY A 145 -5.56 2.96 -0.65
CA GLY A 145 -4.87 2.05 -1.57
C GLY A 145 -5.69 1.75 -2.83
N LEU A 146 -7.00 1.53 -2.68
CA LEU A 146 -7.94 1.38 -3.79
C LEU A 146 -8.05 2.66 -4.62
N GLY A 147 -8.09 3.82 -3.98
CA GLY A 147 -8.07 5.11 -4.68
C GLY A 147 -6.81 5.27 -5.51
N ARG A 148 -5.64 4.91 -4.95
CA ARG A 148 -4.35 4.97 -5.62
C ARG A 148 -4.27 3.99 -6.80
N LEU A 149 -4.82 2.80 -6.64
CA LEU A 149 -4.94 1.83 -7.73
C LEU A 149 -5.93 2.32 -8.81
N ALA A 150 -7.09 2.87 -8.43
CA ALA A 150 -8.08 3.42 -9.35
C ALA A 150 -7.54 4.58 -10.20
N GLU A 151 -6.59 5.35 -9.68
CA GLU A 151 -5.92 6.43 -10.43
C GLU A 151 -5.08 5.90 -11.60
N THR A 152 -4.50 4.71 -11.46
CA THR A 152 -3.53 4.17 -12.43
C THR A 152 -4.08 3.01 -13.24
N ARG A 153 -4.94 2.18 -12.66
CA ARG A 153 -5.49 0.93 -13.22
C ARG A 153 -6.95 0.71 -12.83
N PRO A 154 -7.86 1.64 -13.15
CA PRO A 154 -9.28 1.56 -12.81
C PRO A 154 -9.97 0.28 -13.33
N GLN A 155 -9.49 -0.28 -14.44
CA GLN A 155 -10.01 -1.50 -15.05
C GLN A 155 -9.90 -2.75 -14.15
N LEU A 156 -8.97 -2.76 -13.18
CA LEU A 156 -8.81 -3.88 -12.25
C LEU A 156 -9.80 -3.85 -11.08
N LEU A 157 -10.62 -2.79 -10.99
CA LEU A 157 -11.54 -2.54 -9.90
C LEU A 157 -13.02 -2.55 -10.36
N GLY A 158 -13.34 -3.30 -11.41
CA GLY A 158 -14.67 -3.30 -12.04
C GLY A 158 -15.82 -3.58 -11.06
N ASP A 159 -15.63 -4.55 -10.16
CA ASP A 159 -16.65 -4.96 -9.18
C ASP A 159 -16.58 -4.19 -7.86
N ALA A 160 -15.53 -3.39 -7.64
CA ALA A 160 -15.31 -2.66 -6.40
C ALA A 160 -16.42 -1.66 -6.03
N PRO A 161 -17.11 -0.97 -6.98
CA PRO A 161 -18.14 0.03 -6.64
C PRO A 161 -19.21 -0.48 -5.68
N GLN A 162 -19.69 -1.72 -5.85
CA GLN A 162 -20.76 -2.27 -4.99
C GLN A 162 -20.34 -2.37 -3.52
N TYR A 163 -19.06 -2.64 -3.26
CA TYR A 163 -18.50 -2.73 -1.91
C TYR A 163 -18.10 -1.36 -1.34
N LEU A 164 -17.97 -0.33 -2.19
CA LEU A 164 -17.64 1.04 -1.79
C LEU A 164 -18.86 1.86 -1.37
N LEU A 165 -20.05 1.54 -1.91
CA LEU A 165 -21.28 2.27 -1.61
C LEU A 165 -21.62 2.35 -0.10
N PRO A 166 -21.50 1.27 0.70
CA PRO A 166 -21.76 1.35 2.14
C PRO A 166 -20.90 2.38 2.89
N PHE A 167 -19.68 2.65 2.40
CA PHE A 167 -18.79 3.62 3.02
C PHE A 167 -19.21 5.09 2.81
N LEU A 168 -20.16 5.36 1.91
CA LEU A 168 -20.74 6.70 1.74
C LEU A 168 -21.57 7.14 2.95
N ASP A 169 -22.11 6.18 3.70
CA ASP A 169 -22.89 6.41 4.91
C ASP A 169 -22.10 6.12 6.20
N ALA A 170 -20.79 5.85 6.08
CA ALA A 170 -19.93 5.58 7.23
C ALA A 170 -19.92 6.77 8.21
N THR A 171 -19.96 6.50 9.52
CA THR A 171 -19.86 7.54 10.57
C THR A 171 -18.57 8.36 10.44
N ASP A 172 -17.49 7.69 10.05
CA ASP A 172 -16.18 8.30 9.85
C ASP A 172 -16.12 9.16 8.58
N PRO A 173 -15.91 10.49 8.68
CA PRO A 173 -15.83 11.36 7.51
C PRO A 173 -14.68 11.03 6.55
N ALA A 174 -13.57 10.47 7.06
CA ALA A 174 -12.44 10.10 6.20
C ALA A 174 -12.80 8.92 5.29
N LEU A 175 -13.55 7.93 5.82
CA LEU A 175 -14.03 6.81 5.02
C LEU A 175 -14.96 7.29 3.91
N ARG A 176 -15.92 8.19 4.23
CA ARG A 176 -16.81 8.78 3.21
C ARG A 176 -16.03 9.49 2.12
N GLY A 177 -15.07 10.35 2.50
CA GLY A 177 -14.27 11.12 1.54
C GLY A 177 -13.43 10.21 0.63
N LEU A 178 -12.82 9.17 1.19
CA LEU A 178 -12.04 8.21 0.42
C LEU A 178 -12.94 7.37 -0.51
N ALA A 179 -14.10 6.91 -0.06
CA ALA A 179 -15.04 6.17 -0.90
C ALA A 179 -15.50 7.00 -2.11
N VAL A 180 -15.86 8.27 -1.89
CA VAL A 180 -16.20 9.21 -2.98
C VAL A 180 -15.02 9.38 -3.94
N LEU A 181 -13.79 9.52 -3.42
CA LEU A 181 -12.59 9.63 -4.25
C LEU A 181 -12.39 8.40 -5.15
N VAL A 182 -12.50 7.19 -4.59
CA VAL A 182 -12.36 5.95 -5.37
C VAL A 182 -13.44 5.87 -6.44
N LEU A 183 -14.71 6.04 -6.06
CA LEU A 183 -15.84 5.99 -7.00
C LEU A 183 -15.72 7.04 -8.12
N THR A 184 -15.27 8.25 -7.80
CA THR A 184 -15.04 9.32 -8.79
C THR A 184 -13.95 8.93 -9.79
N ARG A 185 -12.84 8.35 -9.31
CA ARG A 185 -11.75 7.87 -10.17
C ARG A 185 -12.21 6.75 -11.10
N LEU A 186 -12.99 5.79 -10.57
CA LEU A 186 -13.56 4.71 -11.37
C LEU A 186 -14.56 5.26 -12.41
N GLY A 187 -15.44 6.17 -12.02
CA GLY A 187 -16.41 6.81 -12.93
C GLY A 187 -15.74 7.67 -14.01
N ALA A 188 -14.67 8.38 -13.68
CA ALA A 188 -13.89 9.17 -14.63
C ALA A 188 -13.13 8.30 -15.64
N ALA A 189 -12.83 7.04 -15.30
CA ALA A 189 -12.20 6.08 -16.19
C ALA A 189 -13.17 5.39 -17.15
N LEU A 190 -14.46 5.32 -16.81
CA LEU A 190 -15.47 4.75 -17.70
C LEU A 190 -15.77 5.68 -18.88
N PRO A 191 -15.99 5.15 -20.10
CA PRO A 191 -16.43 5.94 -21.25
C PRO A 191 -17.71 6.74 -20.93
N PRO A 192 -17.91 7.93 -21.51
CA PRO A 192 -19.08 8.77 -21.24
C PRO A 192 -20.43 8.06 -21.42
N GLU A 193 -20.46 7.05 -22.30
CA GLU A 193 -21.63 6.24 -22.64
C GLU A 193 -22.12 5.36 -21.48
N VAL A 194 -21.23 4.99 -20.56
CA VAL A 194 -21.54 4.16 -19.38
C VAL A 194 -21.91 5.04 -18.16
N ARG A 195 -21.53 6.33 -18.15
CA ARG A 195 -21.77 7.25 -17.01
C ARG A 195 -23.22 7.71 -16.84
N ARG A 196 -24.12 7.39 -17.78
CA ARG A 196 -25.51 7.89 -17.83
C ARG A 196 -26.59 6.81 -17.73
N ARG A 197 -26.33 5.69 -17.06
CA ARG A 197 -27.37 4.72 -16.73
C ARG A 197 -27.61 4.66 -15.24
#